data_AF-Q2L878-F1
#
_entry.id   AF-Q2L878-F1
#
_cell.length_a   1.000
_cell.length_b   1.000
_cell.length_c   1.000
_cell.angle_alpha   90.00
_cell.angle_beta   90.00
_cell.angle_gamma   90.00
#
_symmetry.space_group_name_H-M   'P 1'
#
loop_
_entity.id
_entity.type
_entity.pdbx_description
1 polymer ?
#
loop_
_entity_poly.entity_id
_entity_poly.type
_entity_poly.pdbx_seq_one_letter_code
_entity_poly.pdbx_strand_id
1 'polypeptide(L)'
;GDAMGMNMVSKGVQNVLDFLQTDFPDMDVIGISGNYCSDKKPAAVNWIEGRGKSVVCEATIKGDVVRKVLKTSVESLVELNMLKNLTGSAMAGALGGFNAHASNIVAAIYIATGQDPAQNVESSHCITMMEAVNDGKDLHVSVTMPSIEVGTV
;
A
#
# COMPACT_ATOMS: atom_id res chain seq x y z
N GLY A 1 -6.40 -18.19 0.19
CA GLY A 1 -7.31 -18.35 -0.95
C GLY A 1 -7.27 -17.11 -1.80
N ASP A 2 -8.18 -17.02 -2.75
CA ASP A 2 -8.17 -15.96 -3.78
C ASP A 2 -9.20 -14.86 -3.52
N ALA A 3 -10.08 -15.02 -2.54
CA ALA A 3 -10.96 -13.95 -2.07
C ALA A 3 -10.13 -12.88 -1.33
N MET A 4 -10.56 -11.62 -1.37
CA MET A 4 -9.98 -10.56 -0.54
C MET A 4 -10.09 -10.93 0.96
N GLY A 5 -11.19 -11.59 1.34
CA GLY A 5 -11.25 -12.38 2.57
C GLY A 5 -11.91 -11.70 3.77
N MET A 6 -12.39 -10.45 3.66
CA MET A 6 -13.03 -9.73 4.78
C MET A 6 -14.13 -10.55 5.49
N ASN A 7 -15.12 -11.06 4.74
CA ASN A 7 -16.20 -11.86 5.32
C ASN A 7 -15.73 -13.19 5.93
N MET A 8 -14.74 -13.83 5.30
CA MET A 8 -14.14 -15.07 5.79
C MET A 8 -13.45 -14.84 7.13
N VAL A 9 -12.66 -13.77 7.24
CA VAL A 9 -11.96 -13.37 8.46
C VAL A 9 -12.95 -12.98 9.54
N SER A 10 -13.98 -12.18 9.25
CA SER A 10 -14.99 -11.79 10.24
C SER A 10 -15.72 -13.01 10.84
N LYS A 11 -16.05 -14.01 10.01
CA LYS A 11 -16.63 -15.26 10.50
C LYS A 11 -15.67 -16.04 11.39
N GLY A 12 -14.39 -16.09 11.02
CA GLY A 12 -13.34 -16.71 11.84
C GLY A 12 -13.20 -16.01 13.20
N VAL A 13 -13.17 -14.68 13.22
CA VAL A 13 -13.07 -13.89 14.45
C VAL A 13 -14.28 -14.12 15.36
N GLN A 14 -15.50 -14.18 14.82
CA GLN A 14 -16.69 -14.49 15.62
C GLN A 14 -16.53 -15.83 16.35
N ASN A 15 -16.15 -16.90 15.64
CA ASN A 15 -15.95 -18.20 16.24
C ASN A 15 -14.85 -18.20 17.33
N VAL A 16 -13.79 -17.41 17.13
CA VAL A 16 -12.71 -17.26 18.12
C VAL A 16 -13.19 -16.51 19.35
N LEU A 17 -13.98 -15.44 19.17
CA LEU A 17 -14.55 -14.69 20.28
C LEU A 17 -15.52 -15.56 21.10
N ASP A 18 -16.38 -16.33 20.43
CA ASP A 18 -17.31 -17.27 21.08
C ASP A 18 -16.54 -18.33 21.89
N PHE A 19 -15.42 -18.83 21.35
CA PHE A 19 -14.54 -19.75 22.07
C PHE A 19 -13.86 -19.08 23.27
N LEU A 20 -13.32 -17.87 23.11
CA LEU A 20 -12.68 -17.15 24.22
C LEU A 20 -13.64 -16.86 25.37
N GLN A 21 -14.93 -16.62 25.08
CA GLN A 21 -15.95 -16.42 26.12
C GLN A 21 -16.20 -17.69 26.96
N THR A 22 -15.80 -18.89 26.51
CA THR A 22 -15.89 -20.08 27.36
C THR A 22 -14.85 -20.06 28.48
N ASP A 23 -13.66 -19.51 28.20
CA ASP A 23 -12.56 -19.42 29.16
C ASP A 23 -12.63 -18.12 29.99
N PHE A 24 -13.19 -17.05 29.41
CA PHE A 24 -13.34 -15.73 30.01
C PHE A 24 -14.83 -15.31 29.99
N PRO A 25 -15.68 -15.87 30.87
CA PRO A 25 -17.12 -15.65 30.85
C PRO A 25 -17.55 -14.22 31.23
N ASP A 26 -16.64 -13.44 31.80
CA ASP A 26 -16.81 -12.02 32.11
C ASP A 26 -16.40 -11.08 30.96
N MET A 27 -15.89 -11.63 29.84
CA MET A 27 -15.53 -10.85 28.65
C MET A 27 -16.78 -10.37 27.89
N ASP A 28 -16.88 -9.05 27.74
CA ASP A 28 -17.93 -8.40 26.94
C ASP A 28 -17.43 -8.02 25.54
N VAL A 29 -18.12 -8.51 24.51
CA VAL A 29 -17.78 -8.28 23.10
C VAL A 29 -18.64 -7.13 22.57
N ILE A 30 -18.07 -5.93 22.53
CA ILE A 30 -18.74 -4.72 22.04
C ILE A 30 -18.91 -4.72 20.50
N GLY A 31 -18.00 -5.36 19.79
CA GLY A 31 -18.07 -5.48 18.34
C GLY A 31 -16.91 -6.27 17.74
N ILE A 32 -17.15 -6.87 16.57
CA ILE A 32 -16.16 -7.68 15.85
C ILE A 32 -15.02 -6.81 15.28
N SER A 33 -15.29 -5.53 15.00
CA SER A 33 -14.32 -4.57 14.48
C SER A 33 -14.21 -3.37 15.40
N GLY A 34 -13.08 -3.27 16.10
CA GLY A 34 -12.70 -2.11 16.93
C GLY A 34 -11.86 -1.08 16.16
N ASN A 35 -11.95 -1.04 14.84
CA ASN A 35 -11.08 -0.24 13.94
C ASN A 35 -9.57 -0.54 14.02
N TYR A 36 -9.16 -1.57 14.75
CA TYR A 36 -7.77 -2.04 14.76
C TYR A 36 -7.42 -2.95 13.56
N CYS A 37 -8.35 -3.12 12.61
CA CYS A 37 -8.09 -3.88 11.39
C CYS A 37 -7.00 -3.23 10.50
N SER A 38 -6.94 -1.93 10.22
CA SER A 38 -8.03 -0.96 10.02
C SER A 38 -8.59 -1.10 8.60
N ASP A 39 -9.90 -0.93 8.40
CA ASP A 39 -10.54 -1.08 7.08
C ASP A 39 -11.16 0.22 6.57
N LYS A 40 -10.75 0.67 5.38
CA LYS A 40 -11.18 1.90 4.71
C LYS A 40 -10.85 3.18 5.49
N LYS A 41 -9.86 3.16 6.38
CA LYS A 41 -9.34 4.34 7.11
C LYS A 41 -7.81 4.37 7.12
N PRO A 42 -7.18 5.54 6.96
CA PRO A 42 -5.72 5.64 7.04
C PRO A 42 -5.26 5.26 8.46
N ALA A 43 -4.42 4.22 8.56
CA ALA A 43 -3.95 3.70 9.84
C ALA A 43 -2.50 3.20 9.76
N ALA A 44 -1.69 3.58 10.74
CA ALA A 44 -0.26 3.26 10.78
C ALA A 44 -0.01 1.75 10.85
N VAL A 45 -0.92 1.01 11.53
CA VAL A 45 -0.82 -0.45 11.64
C VAL A 45 -0.80 -1.12 10.26
N ASN A 46 -1.60 -0.66 9.30
CA ASN A 46 -1.62 -1.23 7.94
C ASN A 46 -0.32 -0.92 7.18
N TRP A 47 0.33 0.21 7.47
CA TRP A 47 1.62 0.56 6.87
C TRP A 47 2.78 -0.27 7.45
N ILE A 48 2.77 -0.50 8.76
CA ILE A 48 3.87 -1.13 9.50
C ILE A 48 3.76 -2.66 9.47
N GLU A 49 2.59 -3.20 9.81
CA GLU A 49 2.36 -4.64 9.92
C GLU A 49 1.86 -5.26 8.60
N GLY A 50 1.43 -4.41 7.66
CA GLY A 50 0.82 -4.83 6.40
C GLY A 50 -0.65 -5.25 6.55
N ARG A 51 -1.36 -5.35 5.42
CA ARG A 51 -2.74 -5.83 5.36
C ARG A 51 -3.08 -6.37 3.96
N GLY A 52 -3.63 -7.58 3.86
CA GLY A 52 -3.83 -8.19 2.55
C GLY A 52 -2.50 -8.66 1.95
N LYS A 53 -2.01 -8.01 0.89
CA LYS A 53 -0.77 -8.36 0.19
C LYS A 53 0.28 -7.26 0.35
N SER A 54 1.45 -7.64 0.85
CA SER A 54 2.65 -6.79 0.85
C SER A 54 3.51 -7.10 -0.37
N VAL A 55 3.72 -6.12 -1.24
CA VAL A 55 4.37 -6.32 -2.54
C VAL A 55 5.46 -5.28 -2.76
N VAL A 56 6.56 -5.70 -3.38
CA VAL A 56 7.61 -4.84 -3.91
C VAL A 56 7.80 -5.10 -5.41
N CYS A 57 8.04 -4.05 -6.18
CA CYS A 57 8.37 -4.13 -7.60
C CYS A 57 9.51 -3.16 -7.91
N GLU A 58 10.45 -3.58 -8.74
CA GLU A 58 11.62 -2.79 -9.13
C GLU A 58 11.93 -2.91 -10.62
N ALA A 59 12.57 -1.89 -11.17
CA ALA A 59 13.06 -1.87 -12.54
C ALA A 59 14.26 -0.94 -12.70
N THR A 60 15.16 -1.30 -13.62
CA THR A 60 16.24 -0.41 -14.09
C THR A 60 15.90 0.12 -15.48
N ILE A 61 15.75 1.44 -15.59
CA ILE A 61 15.44 2.16 -16.83
C ILE A 61 16.73 2.77 -17.37
N LYS A 62 17.10 2.39 -18.60
CA LYS A 62 18.31 2.92 -19.25
C LYS A 62 18.23 4.44 -19.40
N GLY A 63 19.32 5.17 -19.18
CA GLY A 63 19.34 6.64 -19.29
C GLY A 63 18.89 7.17 -20.65
N ASP A 64 19.14 6.41 -21.72
CA ASP A 64 18.62 6.70 -23.06
C ASP A 64 17.10 6.67 -23.15
N VAL A 65 16.46 5.73 -22.45
CA VAL A 65 14.99 5.64 -22.36
C VAL A 65 14.45 6.77 -21.49
N VAL A 66 15.09 7.08 -20.36
CA VAL A 66 14.72 8.23 -19.52
C VAL A 66 14.73 9.53 -20.34
N ARG A 67 15.81 9.79 -21.10
CA ARG A 67 15.95 10.99 -21.92
C ARG A 67 14.98 11.01 -23.12
N LYS A 68 14.88 9.90 -23.86
CA LYS A 68 14.10 9.85 -25.11
C LYS A 68 12.60 9.70 -24.87
N VAL A 69 12.17 8.99 -23.83
CA VAL A 69 10.75 8.68 -23.57
C VAL A 69 10.21 9.57 -22.46
N LEU A 70 10.87 9.62 -21.30
CA LEU A 70 10.41 10.41 -20.14
C LEU A 70 10.78 11.90 -20.25
N LYS A 71 11.62 12.27 -21.24
CA LYS A 71 11.99 13.66 -21.57
C LYS A 71 12.65 14.39 -20.40
N THR A 72 13.41 13.67 -19.59
CA THR A 72 14.12 14.19 -18.40
C THR A 72 15.48 13.51 -18.24
N SER A 73 16.21 13.83 -17.17
CA SER A 73 17.45 13.17 -16.77
C SER A 73 17.23 12.24 -15.57
N VAL A 74 18.16 11.30 -15.37
CA VAL A 74 18.18 10.43 -14.17
C VAL A 74 18.32 11.27 -12.90
N GLU A 75 19.26 12.22 -12.91
CA GLU A 75 19.53 13.13 -11.79
C GLU A 75 18.28 13.91 -11.37
N SER A 76 17.58 14.53 -12.31
CA SER A 76 16.37 15.30 -12.01
C SER A 76 15.23 14.44 -11.45
N LEU A 77 15.11 13.18 -11.88
CA LEU A 77 14.10 12.28 -11.32
C LEU A 77 14.43 11.85 -9.89
N VAL A 78 15.70 11.53 -9.62
CA VAL A 78 16.16 11.18 -8.26
C VAL A 78 15.96 12.36 -7.31
N GLU A 79 16.38 13.56 -7.72
CA GLU A 79 16.19 14.79 -6.95
C GLU A 79 14.70 15.07 -6.70
N LEU A 80 13.86 14.99 -7.73
CA LEU A 80 12.41 15.18 -7.59
C LEU A 80 11.80 14.15 -6.64
N ASN A 81 12.21 12.88 -6.72
CA ASN A 81 11.72 11.84 -5.81
C ASN A 81 12.05 12.17 -4.35
N MET A 82 13.30 12.54 -4.08
CA MET A 82 13.75 12.93 -2.75
C MET A 82 12.97 14.13 -2.22
N LEU A 83 12.83 15.19 -3.01
CA LEU A 83 12.15 16.42 -2.58
C LEU A 83 10.64 16.22 -2.44
N LYS A 84 10.00 15.52 -3.38
CA LYS A 84 8.54 15.43 -3.47
C LYS A 84 7.97 14.25 -2.68
N ASN A 85 8.46 13.03 -2.95
CA ASN A 85 7.87 11.80 -2.39
C ASN A 85 8.35 11.53 -0.98
N LEU A 86 9.57 11.96 -0.62
CA LEU A 86 10.11 11.73 0.72
C LEU A 86 9.97 12.98 1.58
N THR A 87 10.77 14.02 1.32
CA THR A 87 10.80 15.23 2.15
C THR A 87 9.45 15.93 2.15
N GLY A 88 8.82 16.12 0.99
CA GLY A 88 7.51 16.75 0.88
C GLY A 88 6.43 16.00 1.66
N SER A 89 6.34 14.68 1.48
CA SER A 89 5.39 13.83 2.22
C SER A 89 5.67 13.82 3.73
N ALA A 90 6.94 13.81 4.14
CA ALA A 90 7.32 13.92 5.56
C ALA A 90 6.87 15.25 6.16
N MET A 91 7.11 16.36 5.47
CA MET A 91 6.68 17.70 5.91
C MET A 91 5.15 17.82 5.98
N ALA A 92 4.43 17.11 5.11
CA ALA A 92 2.97 17.07 5.11
C ALA A 92 2.37 16.16 6.20
N GLY A 93 3.19 15.40 6.94
CA GLY A 93 2.70 14.40 7.89
C GLY A 93 1.96 13.24 7.22
N ALA A 94 2.34 12.89 5.99
CA ALA A 94 1.69 11.83 5.23
C ALA A 94 1.93 10.46 5.89
N LEU A 95 0.86 9.66 5.97
CA LEU A 95 0.90 8.28 6.45
C LEU A 95 0.88 7.32 5.26
N GLY A 96 1.97 6.60 5.01
CA GLY A 96 2.08 5.66 3.87
C GLY A 96 2.03 6.29 2.48
N GLY A 97 1.95 7.63 2.40
CA GLY A 97 1.80 8.41 1.17
C GLY A 97 3.13 8.93 0.60
N PHE A 98 4.16 8.08 0.51
CA PHE A 98 5.50 8.45 0.04
C PHE A 98 5.66 8.19 -1.47
N ASN A 99 4.68 8.62 -2.25
CA ASN A 99 4.57 8.34 -3.68
C ASN A 99 3.94 9.51 -4.44
N ALA A 100 3.89 9.40 -5.78
CA ALA A 100 3.30 10.46 -6.60
C ALA A 100 1.77 10.35 -6.71
N HIS A 101 1.27 9.21 -7.17
CA HIS A 101 -0.14 9.01 -7.45
C HIS A 101 -0.53 7.51 -7.50
N ALA A 102 0.00 6.70 -6.58
CA ALA A 102 -0.32 5.26 -6.53
C ALA A 102 -1.84 5.02 -6.48
N SER A 103 -2.56 5.87 -5.74
CA SER A 103 -4.03 5.89 -5.63
C SER A 103 -4.75 5.96 -6.98
N ASN A 104 -4.22 6.69 -7.97
CA ASN A 104 -4.84 6.77 -9.29
C ASN A 104 -4.81 5.41 -10.02
N ILE A 105 -3.68 4.71 -9.94
CA ILE A 105 -3.49 3.41 -10.60
C ILE A 105 -4.31 2.34 -9.90
N VAL A 106 -4.26 2.30 -8.56
CA VAL A 106 -5.03 1.36 -7.74
C VAL A 106 -6.52 1.53 -7.99
N ALA A 107 -7.06 2.76 -7.90
CA ALA A 107 -8.48 3.02 -8.15
C ALA A 107 -8.92 2.58 -9.56
N ALA A 108 -8.13 2.91 -10.59
CA ALA A 108 -8.46 2.53 -11.96
C ALA A 108 -8.53 1.01 -12.14
N ILE A 109 -7.54 0.27 -11.62
CA ILE A 109 -7.53 -1.19 -11.67
C ILE A 109 -8.69 -1.75 -10.85
N TYR A 110 -8.92 -1.25 -9.64
CA TYR A 110 -9.96 -1.77 -8.74
C TYR A 110 -11.35 -1.65 -9.35
N ILE A 111 -11.66 -0.50 -9.95
CA ILE A 111 -12.92 -0.30 -10.65
C ILE A 111 -13.01 -1.22 -11.87
N ALA A 112 -11.93 -1.38 -12.63
CA ALA A 112 -11.92 -2.22 -13.83
C ALA A 112 -12.03 -3.72 -13.53
N THR A 113 -11.52 -4.18 -12.38
CA THR A 113 -11.46 -5.60 -12.00
C THR A 113 -12.44 -5.99 -10.89
N GLY A 114 -13.42 -5.14 -10.59
CA GLY A 114 -14.51 -5.45 -9.65
C GLY A 114 -14.08 -5.56 -8.18
N GLN A 115 -13.01 -4.87 -7.79
CA GLN A 115 -12.58 -4.78 -6.39
C GLN A 115 -13.44 -3.77 -5.62
N ASP A 116 -13.22 -3.65 -4.30
CA ASP A 116 -13.84 -2.62 -3.48
C ASP A 116 -13.06 -1.28 -3.61
N PRO A 117 -13.58 -0.27 -4.32
CA PRO A 117 -12.84 0.98 -4.56
C PRO A 117 -12.60 1.79 -3.29
N ALA A 118 -13.35 1.56 -2.20
CA ALA A 118 -13.14 2.24 -0.93
C ALA A 118 -11.86 1.77 -0.24
N GLN A 119 -11.37 0.56 -0.53
CA GLN A 119 -10.10 0.05 0.01
C GLN A 119 -8.87 0.71 -0.63
N ASN A 120 -9.06 1.57 -1.65
CA ASN A 120 -8.00 2.41 -2.19
C ASN A 120 -7.34 3.29 -1.11
N VAL A 121 -8.04 3.60 -0.01
CA VAL A 121 -7.47 4.34 1.13
C VAL A 121 -6.19 3.69 1.64
N GLU A 122 -6.20 2.38 1.84
CA GLU A 122 -5.05 1.65 2.40
C GLU A 122 -4.25 0.92 1.33
N SER A 123 -4.91 0.46 0.27
CA SER A 123 -4.26 -0.24 -0.85
C SER A 123 -3.37 0.68 -1.69
N SER A 124 -3.51 2.01 -1.55
CA SER A 124 -2.62 2.99 -2.18
C SER A 124 -1.43 3.42 -1.32
N HIS A 125 -1.28 2.87 -0.11
CA HIS A 125 -0.05 3.01 0.65
C HIS A 125 1.13 2.54 -0.19
N CYS A 126 2.07 3.44 -0.44
CA CYS A 126 3.19 3.19 -1.33
C CYS A 126 4.34 4.12 -0.97
N ILE A 127 5.55 3.55 -0.93
CA ILE A 127 6.80 4.31 -0.99
C ILE A 127 7.47 4.08 -2.34
N THR A 128 7.86 5.18 -3.00
CA THR A 128 8.60 5.16 -4.25
C THR A 128 10.04 5.57 -3.99
N MET A 129 10.98 4.71 -4.34
CA MET A 129 12.42 4.98 -4.26
C MET A 129 13.01 5.07 -5.66
N MET A 130 13.95 5.99 -5.83
CA MET A 130 14.66 6.19 -7.09
C MET A 130 16.14 6.41 -6.79
N GLU A 131 16.99 5.67 -7.50
CA GLU A 131 18.43 5.72 -7.33
C GLU A 131 19.13 5.77 -8.69
N ALA A 132 20.22 6.53 -8.76
CA ALA A 132 21.08 6.56 -9.93
C ALA A 132 22.04 5.38 -9.85
N VAL A 133 22.02 4.50 -10.87
CA VAL A 133 22.85 3.28 -10.93
C VAL A 133 23.74 3.30 -12.17
N ASN A 134 24.69 2.36 -12.24
CA ASN A 134 25.65 2.25 -13.36
C ASN A 134 26.41 3.57 -13.60
N ASP A 135 27.08 4.07 -12.56
CA ASP A 135 27.80 5.36 -12.58
C ASP A 135 26.89 6.56 -12.89
N GLY A 136 25.62 6.49 -12.47
CA GLY A 136 24.62 7.55 -12.67
C GLY A 136 24.00 7.59 -14.07
N LYS A 137 24.26 6.57 -14.91
CA LYS A 137 23.75 6.51 -16.29
C LYS A 137 22.31 6.04 -16.36
N ASP A 138 21.91 5.16 -15.45
CA ASP A 138 20.59 4.53 -15.48
C ASP A 138 19.82 4.83 -14.19
N LEU A 139 18.50 4.74 -14.27
CA LEU A 139 17.60 4.94 -13.15
C LEU A 139 17.13 3.59 -12.62
N HIS A 140 17.42 3.27 -11.38
CA HIS A 140 16.69 2.24 -10.64
C HIS A 140 15.49 2.89 -9.98
N VAL A 141 14.32 2.26 -10.10
CA VAL A 141 13.09 2.67 -9.45
C VAL A 141 12.46 1.47 -8.77
N SER A 142 11.95 1.68 -7.56
CA SER A 142 11.15 0.68 -6.86
C SER A 142 9.92 1.27 -6.21
N VAL A 143 8.90 0.44 -6.06
CA VAL A 143 7.68 0.73 -5.32
C VAL A 143 7.42 -0.39 -4.32
N THR A 144 7.12 -0.01 -3.08
CA THR A 144 6.73 -0.95 -2.02
C THR A 144 5.36 -0.58 -1.50
N MET A 145 4.43 -1.53 -1.54
CA MET A 145 3.03 -1.38 -1.19
C MET A 145 2.65 -2.46 -0.16
N PRO A 146 2.62 -2.15 1.15
CA PRO A 146 2.50 -3.15 2.20
C PRO A 146 1.04 -3.60 2.47
N SER A 147 0.05 -2.90 1.92
CA SER A 147 -1.35 -3.09 2.32
C SER A 147 -2.35 -3.22 1.18
N ILE A 148 -2.01 -3.96 0.11
CA ILE A 148 -2.91 -4.15 -1.04
C ILE A 148 -4.01 -5.16 -0.70
N GLU A 149 -5.26 -4.71 -0.69
CA GLU A 149 -6.44 -5.54 -0.43
C GLU A 149 -7.13 -5.92 -1.73
N VAL A 150 -6.86 -7.12 -2.21
CA VAL A 150 -7.31 -7.57 -3.53
C VAL A 150 -7.79 -9.02 -3.48
N GLY A 151 -8.77 -9.35 -4.32
CA GLY A 151 -9.26 -10.70 -4.52
C GLY A 151 -9.72 -10.95 -5.96
N THR A 152 -9.83 -12.21 -6.33
CA THR A 152 -10.27 -12.64 -7.67
C THR A 152 -11.45 -13.62 -7.65
N VAL A 153 -12.00 -13.92 -6.46
CA VAL A 153 -13.23 -14.72 -6.24
C VAL A 153 -14.10 -14.14 -5.13
#